data_AF-A0A7V8Z337-F1
#
_entry.id   AF-A0A7V8Z337-F1
#
_cell.length_a   1.000
_cell.length_b   1.000
_cell.length_c   1.000
_cell.angle_alpha   90.00
_cell.angle_beta   90.00
_cell.angle_gamma   90.00
#
_symmetry.space_group_name_H-M   'P 1'
#
loop_
_entity.id
_entity.type
_entity.pdbx_description
1 polymer ?
#
loop_
_entity_poly.entity_id
_entity_poly.type
_entity_poly.pdbx_seq_one_letter_code
_entity_poly.pdbx_strand_id
1 'polypeptide(L)'
;MTAEDPSAEKGRRRTWLAIALGTIVLLFSYFSFAAAFTTAPGEPTRVDSGLLAISLALAPFVFVVFAFVSRHRRAPTQVLRAMALYLAIGLPVGLLTPALGAAAGFGAGAIVSLAPPDLYGVTKRRILAVTSAVLYTLAVLVVSTPAGVFTGAMLPVMAVGFADEYTAWRAANPA
;
A
#
# COMPACT_ATOMS: atom_id res chain seq x y z
N MET A 1 17.02 18.61 -22.62
CA MET A 1 15.92 18.94 -21.70
C MET A 1 14.64 18.98 -22.53
N THR A 2 14.10 17.81 -22.85
CA THR A 2 12.93 17.66 -23.74
C THR A 2 11.68 18.03 -22.98
N ALA A 3 10.83 18.87 -23.58
CA ALA A 3 9.55 19.29 -22.99
C ALA A 3 8.77 18.06 -22.52
N GLU A 4 8.47 18.01 -21.22
CA GLU A 4 7.65 16.94 -20.63
C GLU A 4 6.27 16.97 -21.30
N ASP A 5 5.81 15.81 -21.76
CA ASP A 5 4.45 15.67 -22.30
C ASP A 5 3.44 16.07 -21.19
N PRO A 6 2.61 17.12 -21.41
CA PRO A 6 1.67 17.62 -20.40
C PRO A 6 0.61 16.57 -20.01
N SER A 7 0.44 15.50 -20.79
CA SER A 7 -0.42 14.37 -20.43
C SER A 7 0.24 13.44 -19.40
N ALA A 8 1.56 13.23 -19.49
CA ALA A 8 2.34 12.40 -18.58
C ALA A 8 2.46 13.05 -17.19
N GLU A 9 2.67 14.36 -17.13
CA GLU A 9 2.69 15.14 -15.89
C GLU A 9 1.34 15.03 -15.14
N LYS A 10 0.22 15.18 -15.85
CA LYS A 10 -1.13 15.02 -15.28
C LYS A 10 -1.36 13.61 -14.73
N GLY A 11 -0.86 12.58 -15.42
CA GLY A 11 -0.93 11.19 -14.95
C GLY A 11 -0.18 11.00 -13.62
N ARG A 12 1.06 11.47 -13.58
CA ARG A 12 1.93 11.43 -12.39
C ARG A 12 1.32 12.14 -11.19
N ARG A 13 0.84 13.37 -11.40
CA ARG A 13 0.17 14.15 -10.35
C ARG A 13 -1.05 13.43 -9.80
N ARG A 14 -1.84 12.76 -10.64
CA ARG A 14 -3.00 11.96 -10.21
C ARG A 14 -2.61 10.75 -9.40
N THR A 15 -1.53 10.05 -9.76
CA THR A 15 -1.00 8.93 -8.97
C THR A 15 -0.59 9.38 -7.58
N TRP A 16 0.17 10.49 -7.46
CA TRP A 16 0.54 11.04 -6.15
C TRP A 16 -0.66 11.52 -5.33
N LEU A 17 -1.65 12.15 -5.98
CA LEU A 17 -2.91 12.50 -5.31
C LEU A 17 -3.66 11.26 -4.82
N ALA A 18 -3.67 10.18 -5.61
CA ALA A 18 -4.30 8.91 -5.22
C ALA A 18 -3.57 8.30 -4.02
N ILE A 19 -2.23 8.30 -4.02
CA ILE A 19 -1.43 7.83 -2.88
C ILE A 19 -1.72 8.68 -1.65
N ALA A 20 -1.69 10.02 -1.75
CA ALA A 20 -1.93 10.91 -0.62
C ALA A 20 -3.33 10.71 -0.02
N LEU A 21 -4.38 10.77 -0.84
CA LEU A 21 -5.77 10.60 -0.39
C LEU A 21 -6.03 9.20 0.15
N GLY A 22 -5.53 8.16 -0.55
CA GLY A 22 -5.74 6.79 -0.12
C GLY A 22 -4.94 6.46 1.14
N THR A 23 -3.78 7.09 1.36
CA THR A 23 -3.01 6.95 2.61
C THR A 23 -3.80 7.48 3.80
N ILE A 24 -4.57 8.57 3.65
CA ILE A 24 -5.42 9.06 4.75
C ILE A 24 -6.40 7.97 5.20
N VAL A 25 -7.15 7.38 4.26
CA VAL A 25 -8.11 6.30 4.55
C VAL A 25 -7.39 5.05 5.06
N LEU A 26 -6.23 4.75 4.50
CA LEU A 26 -5.39 3.63 4.90
C LEU A 26 -4.97 3.78 6.36
N LEU A 27 -4.55 4.95 6.82
CA LEU A 27 -4.13 5.14 8.20
C LEU A 27 -5.26 4.75 9.16
N PHE A 28 -6.50 5.19 8.92
CA PHE A 28 -7.64 4.79 9.73
C PHE A 28 -7.89 3.28 9.72
N SER A 29 -7.80 2.65 8.54
CA SER A 29 -7.96 1.19 8.41
C SER A 29 -6.82 0.43 9.12
N TYR A 30 -5.57 0.81 8.86
CA TYR A 30 -4.36 0.17 9.34
C TYR A 30 -4.21 0.27 10.86
N PHE A 31 -4.42 1.44 11.44
CA PHE A 31 -4.36 1.59 12.90
C PHE A 31 -5.51 0.88 13.59
N SER A 32 -6.71 0.86 13.02
CA SER A 32 -7.81 0.04 13.54
C SER A 32 -7.46 -1.46 13.48
N PHE A 33 -6.85 -1.91 12.39
CA PHE A 33 -6.39 -3.30 12.27
C PHE A 33 -5.33 -3.62 13.34
N ALA A 34 -4.29 -2.79 13.47
CA ALA A 34 -3.24 -3.00 14.46
C ALA A 34 -3.81 -3.00 15.89
N ALA A 35 -4.67 -2.03 16.23
CA ALA A 35 -5.30 -1.91 17.53
C ALA A 35 -6.22 -3.09 17.87
N ALA A 36 -6.84 -3.72 16.86
CA ALA A 36 -7.68 -4.90 17.07
C ALA A 36 -6.93 -6.09 17.68
N PHE A 37 -5.59 -6.11 17.57
CA PHE A 37 -4.73 -7.16 18.10
C PHE A 37 -3.84 -6.69 19.26
N THR A 38 -3.97 -5.44 19.72
CA THR A 38 -3.26 -4.94 20.89
C THR A 38 -4.06 -5.24 22.16
N THR A 39 -3.45 -5.91 23.13
CA THR A 39 -4.02 -6.15 24.46
C THR A 39 -3.17 -5.48 25.54
N ALA A 40 -3.81 -5.07 26.64
CA ALA A 40 -3.09 -4.49 27.75
C ALA A 40 -2.16 -5.52 28.41
N PRO A 41 -1.01 -5.09 28.98
CA PRO A 41 -0.14 -5.99 29.72
C PRO A 41 -0.88 -6.69 30.87
N GLY A 42 -0.82 -8.02 30.90
CA GLY A 42 -1.48 -8.84 31.94
C GLY A 42 -2.90 -9.28 31.59
N GLU A 43 -3.45 -8.87 30.45
CA GLU A 43 -4.74 -9.36 29.97
C GLU A 43 -4.60 -10.56 29.03
N PRO A 44 -5.60 -11.48 29.00
CA PRO A 44 -5.63 -12.56 28.03
C PRO A 44 -5.70 -11.97 26.61
N THR A 45 -4.94 -12.56 25.69
CA THR A 45 -4.94 -12.15 24.29
C THR A 45 -6.35 -12.27 23.72
N ARG A 46 -6.93 -11.13 23.36
CA ARG A 46 -8.25 -11.02 22.77
C ARG A 46 -8.18 -10.15 21.54
N VAL A 47 -8.86 -10.59 20.49
CA VAL A 47 -9.05 -9.78 19.29
C VAL A 47 -10.31 -8.95 19.45
N ASP A 48 -10.20 -7.64 19.26
CA ASP A 48 -11.36 -6.76 19.18
C ASP A 48 -12.01 -6.91 17.79
N SER A 49 -13.10 -7.68 17.75
CA SER A 49 -13.85 -7.92 16.51
C SER A 49 -14.46 -6.66 15.90
N GLY A 50 -14.75 -5.63 16.71
CA GLY A 50 -15.30 -4.36 16.24
C GLY A 50 -14.26 -3.56 15.47
N LEU A 51 -13.07 -3.39 16.04
CA LEU A 51 -11.95 -2.73 15.36
C LEU A 51 -11.50 -3.50 14.11
N LEU A 52 -11.49 -4.83 14.18
CA LEU A 52 -11.19 -5.67 13.03
C LEU A 52 -12.23 -5.48 11.92
N ALA A 53 -13.53 -5.49 12.24
CA ALA A 53 -14.58 -5.26 11.26
C ALA A 53 -14.50 -3.87 10.62
N ILE A 54 -14.23 -2.82 11.42
CA ILE A 54 -14.02 -1.45 10.92
C ILE A 54 -12.83 -1.40 9.96
N SER A 55 -11.71 -2.02 10.33
CA SER A 55 -10.52 -2.04 9.49
C SER A 55 -10.78 -2.70 8.13
N LEU A 56 -11.45 -3.86 8.13
CA LEU A 56 -11.81 -4.60 6.92
C LEU A 56 -12.85 -3.87 6.09
N ALA A 57 -13.79 -3.17 6.73
CA ALA A 57 -14.78 -2.33 6.05
C ALA A 57 -14.14 -1.13 5.36
N LEU A 58 -13.07 -0.54 5.94
CA LEU A 58 -12.35 0.59 5.37
C LEU A 58 -11.36 0.20 4.26
N ALA A 59 -10.80 -1.02 4.29
CA ALA A 59 -9.86 -1.51 3.29
C ALA A 59 -10.32 -1.33 1.82
N PRO A 60 -11.56 -1.68 1.40
CA PRO A 60 -12.00 -1.48 0.03
C PRO A 60 -12.01 0.01 -0.37
N PHE A 61 -12.30 0.92 0.56
CA PHE A 61 -12.30 2.36 0.26
C PHE A 61 -10.89 2.86 -0.06
N VAL A 62 -9.84 2.33 0.58
CA VAL A 62 -8.45 2.62 0.24
C VAL A 62 -8.18 2.28 -1.23
N PHE A 63 -8.57 1.08 -1.66
CA PHE A 63 -8.37 0.64 -3.04
C PHE A 63 -9.25 1.37 -4.04
N VAL A 64 -10.47 1.76 -3.66
CA VAL A 64 -11.34 2.63 -4.46
C VAL A 64 -10.65 3.97 -4.70
N VAL A 65 -10.11 4.61 -3.66
CA VAL A 65 -9.38 5.87 -3.81
C VAL A 65 -8.18 5.67 -4.74
N PHE A 66 -7.37 4.63 -4.53
CA PHE A 66 -6.23 4.35 -5.41
C PHE A 66 -6.65 4.15 -6.87
N ALA A 67 -7.65 3.31 -7.14
CA ALA A 67 -8.04 2.95 -8.50
C ALA A 67 -8.74 4.08 -9.25
N PHE A 68 -9.65 4.80 -8.60
CA PHE A 68 -10.44 5.85 -9.25
C PHE A 68 -9.69 7.17 -9.37
N VAL A 69 -8.96 7.60 -8.34
CA VAL A 69 -8.20 8.86 -8.39
C VAL A 69 -7.03 8.76 -9.37
N SER A 70 -6.36 7.60 -9.44
CA SER A 70 -5.31 7.36 -10.45
C SER A 70 -5.86 7.11 -11.86
N ARG A 71 -7.19 7.03 -12.04
CA ARG A 71 -7.89 6.70 -13.31
C ARG A 71 -7.47 5.37 -13.92
N HIS A 72 -7.44 4.32 -13.13
CA HIS A 72 -7.18 2.98 -13.63
C HIS A 72 -8.26 2.56 -14.66
N ARG A 73 -7.85 2.12 -15.86
CA ARG A 73 -8.77 1.77 -16.98
C ARG A 73 -9.84 0.73 -16.61
N ARG A 74 -9.52 -0.15 -15.66
CA ARG A 74 -10.37 -1.23 -15.12
C ARG A 74 -10.56 -1.08 -13.61
N ALA A 75 -10.78 0.14 -13.12
CA ALA A 75 -10.86 0.47 -11.70
C ALA A 75 -11.68 -0.53 -10.85
N PRO A 76 -12.94 -0.87 -11.15
CA PRO A 76 -13.73 -1.77 -10.29
C PRO A 76 -13.12 -3.18 -10.20
N THR A 77 -12.65 -3.73 -11.33
CA THR A 77 -12.00 -5.05 -11.35
C THR A 77 -10.70 -5.05 -10.53
N GLN A 78 -9.95 -3.95 -10.55
CA GLN A 78 -8.71 -3.86 -9.77
C GLN A 78 -8.94 -3.64 -8.28
N VAL A 79 -10.02 -2.96 -7.89
CA VAL A 79 -10.42 -2.89 -6.48
C VAL A 79 -10.69 -4.29 -5.94
N LEU A 80 -11.43 -5.12 -6.69
CA LEU A 80 -11.70 -6.51 -6.30
C LEU A 80 -10.41 -7.35 -6.23
N ARG A 81 -9.51 -7.20 -7.21
CA ARG A 81 -8.20 -7.88 -7.18
C ARG A 81 -7.31 -7.41 -6.04
N ALA A 82 -7.30 -6.11 -5.74
CA ALA A 82 -6.56 -5.54 -4.62
C ALA A 82 -7.09 -6.07 -3.29
N MET A 83 -8.42 -6.14 -3.13
CA MET A 83 -9.05 -6.76 -1.96
C MET A 83 -8.69 -8.25 -1.84
N ALA A 84 -8.72 -9.00 -2.94
CA ALA A 84 -8.33 -10.40 -2.94
C ALA A 84 -6.86 -10.58 -2.52
N LEU A 85 -5.95 -9.75 -3.03
CA LEU A 85 -4.54 -9.76 -2.63
C LEU A 85 -4.32 -9.33 -1.18
N TYR A 86 -5.06 -8.31 -0.73
CA TYR A 86 -5.02 -7.85 0.65
C TYR A 86 -5.38 -8.99 1.61
N LEU A 87 -6.45 -9.74 1.32
CA LEU A 87 -6.84 -10.89 2.14
C LEU A 87 -5.86 -12.05 2.00
N ALA A 88 -5.46 -12.38 0.77
CA ALA A 88 -4.60 -13.53 0.48
C ALA A 88 -3.16 -13.38 1.02
N ILE A 89 -2.65 -12.14 1.11
CA ILE A 89 -1.28 -11.86 1.59
C ILE A 89 -1.33 -11.30 3.01
N GLY A 90 -2.24 -10.36 3.28
CA GLY A 90 -2.29 -9.66 4.54
C GLY A 90 -2.69 -10.55 5.71
N LEU A 91 -3.64 -11.49 5.52
CA LEU A 91 -4.03 -12.42 6.59
C LEU A 91 -2.89 -13.41 6.92
N PRO A 92 -2.28 -14.13 5.97
CA PRO A 92 -1.19 -15.05 6.30
C PRO A 92 0.05 -14.35 6.89
N VAL A 93 0.45 -13.20 6.34
CA VAL A 93 1.58 -12.43 6.90
C VAL A 93 1.22 -11.83 8.25
N GLY A 94 -0.06 -11.50 8.46
CA GLY A 94 -0.61 -11.00 9.73
C GLY A 94 -0.48 -12.00 10.88
N LEU A 95 -0.40 -13.31 10.58
CA LEU A 95 -0.11 -14.34 11.58
C LEU A 95 1.27 -14.20 12.22
N LEU A 96 2.23 -13.56 11.53
CA LEU A 96 3.53 -13.23 12.09
C LEU A 96 3.42 -12.00 12.99
N THR A 97 2.96 -10.89 12.41
CA THR A 97 2.60 -9.68 13.14
C THR A 97 1.48 -8.92 12.41
N PRO A 98 0.43 -8.44 13.10
CA PRO A 98 -0.70 -7.77 12.46
C PRO A 98 -0.29 -6.54 11.63
N ALA A 99 0.61 -5.71 12.17
CA ALA A 99 1.13 -4.52 11.52
C ALA A 99 1.86 -4.84 10.20
N LEU A 100 2.64 -5.93 10.16
CA LEU A 100 3.32 -6.38 8.94
C LEU A 100 2.34 -6.97 7.93
N GLY A 101 1.34 -7.74 8.39
CA GLY A 101 0.28 -8.27 7.54
C GLY A 101 -0.49 -7.17 6.82
N ALA A 102 -0.93 -6.16 7.55
CA ALA A 102 -1.59 -4.99 6.97
C ALA A 102 -0.66 -4.26 5.98
N ALA A 103 0.61 -4.06 6.33
CA ALA A 103 1.60 -3.40 5.46
C ALA A 103 1.79 -4.15 4.13
N ALA A 104 1.94 -5.48 4.21
CA ALA A 104 2.09 -6.34 3.04
C ALA A 104 0.81 -6.39 2.19
N GLY A 105 -0.36 -6.52 2.83
CA GLY A 105 -1.66 -6.56 2.16
C GLY A 105 -1.97 -5.26 1.42
N PHE A 106 -1.84 -4.10 2.10
CA PHE A 106 -2.07 -2.79 1.45
C PHE A 106 -1.03 -2.49 0.38
N GLY A 107 0.24 -2.84 0.62
CA GLY A 107 1.30 -2.74 -0.38
C GLY A 107 0.96 -3.55 -1.65
N ALA A 108 0.60 -4.82 -1.49
CA ALA A 108 0.22 -5.68 -2.61
C ALA A 108 -1.04 -5.18 -3.34
N GLY A 109 -2.04 -4.71 -2.61
CA GLY A 109 -3.22 -4.09 -3.19
C GLY A 109 -2.88 -2.83 -4.00
N ALA A 110 -1.99 -1.97 -3.49
CA ALA A 110 -1.54 -0.76 -4.17
C ALA A 110 -0.83 -1.06 -5.51
N ILE A 111 -0.08 -2.17 -5.61
CA ILE A 111 0.57 -2.60 -6.86
C ILE A 111 -0.45 -2.73 -8.00
N VAL A 112 -1.63 -3.27 -7.72
CA VAL A 112 -2.65 -3.58 -8.73
C VAL A 112 -3.74 -2.51 -8.87
N SER A 113 -4.06 -1.77 -7.79
CA SER A 113 -5.11 -0.75 -7.82
C SER A 113 -4.63 0.55 -8.46
N LEU A 114 -3.38 0.98 -8.22
CA LEU A 114 -2.86 2.20 -8.83
C LEU A 114 -2.67 2.02 -10.33
N ALA A 115 -3.10 3.00 -11.13
CA ALA A 115 -2.87 3.04 -12.57
C ALA A 115 -1.36 2.87 -12.88
N PRO A 116 -0.96 1.86 -13.66
CA PRO A 116 0.43 1.72 -14.06
C PRO A 116 0.77 2.79 -15.10
N PRO A 117 1.97 3.39 -15.05
CA PRO A 117 2.53 4.09 -16.20
C PRO A 117 2.69 3.15 -17.39
N ASP A 118 2.59 3.68 -18.61
CA ASP A 118 2.69 2.91 -19.86
C ASP A 118 4.16 2.62 -20.21
N LEU A 119 4.82 1.83 -19.35
CA LEU A 119 6.23 1.49 -19.45
C LEU A 119 6.46 0.00 -19.18
N TYR A 120 7.50 -0.56 -19.81
CA TYR A 120 7.83 -1.97 -19.64
C TYR A 120 8.42 -2.27 -18.24
N GLY A 121 8.00 -3.38 -17.64
CA GLY A 121 8.58 -3.92 -16.41
C GLY A 121 8.18 -3.19 -15.11
N VAL A 122 7.21 -2.28 -15.17
CA VAL A 122 6.72 -1.51 -14.01
C VAL A 122 6.27 -2.43 -12.86
N THR A 123 5.47 -3.45 -13.16
CA THR A 123 4.94 -4.37 -12.14
C THR A 123 6.05 -5.07 -11.35
N LYS A 124 7.12 -5.53 -12.04
CA LYS A 124 8.27 -6.18 -11.37
C LYS A 124 8.97 -5.22 -10.41
N ARG A 125 9.10 -3.94 -10.79
CA ARG A 125 9.73 -2.92 -9.95
C ARG A 125 8.84 -2.52 -8.77
N ARG A 126 7.52 -2.41 -8.97
CA ARG A 126 6.54 -2.23 -7.89
C ARG A 126 6.62 -3.36 -6.87
N ILE A 127 6.64 -4.63 -7.32
CA ILE A 127 6.79 -5.79 -6.44
C ILE A 127 8.09 -5.71 -5.64
N LEU A 128 9.22 -5.42 -6.29
CA LEU A 128 10.51 -5.30 -5.62
C LEU A 128 10.51 -4.17 -4.57
N ALA A 129 9.96 -3.01 -4.92
CA ALA A 129 9.89 -1.85 -4.04
C ALA A 129 9.00 -2.10 -2.82
N VAL A 130 7.81 -2.68 -3.02
CA VAL A 130 6.90 -3.05 -1.93
C VAL A 130 7.50 -4.12 -1.04
N THR A 131 8.11 -5.15 -1.63
CA THR A 131 8.77 -6.22 -0.86
C THR A 131 9.89 -5.64 0.00
N SER A 132 10.72 -4.76 -0.56
CA SER A 132 11.80 -4.09 0.17
C SER A 132 11.26 -3.20 1.29
N ALA A 133 10.17 -2.47 1.04
CA ALA A 133 9.51 -1.64 2.06
C ALA A 133 8.92 -2.49 3.20
N VAL A 134 8.31 -3.63 2.90
CA VAL A 134 7.76 -4.56 3.90
C VAL A 134 8.88 -5.18 4.73
N LEU A 135 9.99 -5.59 4.12
CA LEU A 135 11.16 -6.11 4.84
C LEU A 135 11.81 -5.03 5.72
N TYR A 136 11.86 -3.79 5.24
CA TYR A 136 12.33 -2.66 6.04
C TYR A 136 11.40 -2.42 7.24
N THR A 137 10.08 -2.40 7.03
CA THR A 137 9.09 -2.31 8.11
C THR A 137 9.29 -3.41 9.15
N LEU A 138 9.55 -4.65 8.73
CA LEU A 138 9.86 -5.75 9.65
C LEU A 138 11.12 -5.45 10.48
N ALA A 139 12.20 -5.00 9.83
CA ALA A 139 13.43 -4.65 10.53
C ALA A 139 13.18 -3.52 11.57
N VAL A 140 12.41 -2.50 11.19
CA VAL A 140 12.07 -1.40 12.10
C VAL A 140 11.14 -1.87 13.23
N LEU A 141 10.19 -2.78 12.97
CA LEU A 141 9.34 -3.38 14.01
C LEU A 141 10.16 -4.12 15.07
N VAL A 142 11.24 -4.80 14.67
CA VAL A 142 12.16 -5.50 15.59
C VAL A 142 12.95 -4.51 16.44
N VAL A 143 13.36 -3.37 15.87
CA VAL A 143 14.18 -2.36 16.57
C VAL A 143 13.33 -1.43 17.44
N SER A 144 12.17 -1.02 16.93
CA SER A 144 11.26 -0.06 17.56
C SER A 144 9.84 -0.25 17.04
N THR A 145 9.01 -0.94 17.81
CA THR A 145 7.60 -1.21 17.48
C THR A 145 6.83 0.05 17.04
N PRO A 146 6.89 1.21 17.74
CA PRO A 146 6.13 2.39 17.31
C PRO A 146 6.53 2.85 15.91
N ALA A 147 7.84 3.01 15.65
CA ALA A 147 8.35 3.37 14.32
C ALA A 147 7.99 2.31 13.25
N GLY A 148 8.02 1.03 13.61
CA GLY A 148 7.65 -0.07 12.71
C GLY A 148 6.19 0.00 12.27
N VAL A 149 5.28 0.29 13.20
CA VAL A 149 3.85 0.48 12.89
C VAL A 149 3.63 1.67 11.96
N PHE A 150 4.28 2.82 12.23
CA PHE A 150 4.17 4.00 11.36
C PHE A 150 4.74 3.76 9.96
N THR A 151 5.92 3.15 9.86
CA THR A 151 6.55 2.83 8.57
C THR A 151 5.72 1.82 7.78
N GLY A 152 5.14 0.82 8.43
CA GLY A 152 4.23 -0.15 7.81
C GLY A 152 2.97 0.45 7.21
N ALA A 153 2.43 1.51 7.81
CA ALA A 153 1.24 2.18 7.30
C ALA A 153 1.50 2.96 6.00
N MET A 154 2.67 3.59 5.86
CA MET A 154 2.90 4.56 4.77
C MET A 154 3.83 4.02 3.69
N LEU A 155 4.93 3.36 4.10
CA LEU A 155 6.05 3.09 3.22
C LEU A 155 5.72 2.14 2.06
N PRO A 156 4.99 1.01 2.25
CA PRO A 156 4.72 0.09 1.15
C PRO A 156 3.93 0.73 0.00
N VAL A 157 2.95 1.59 0.30
CA VAL A 157 2.18 2.29 -0.73
C VAL A 157 3.01 3.37 -1.39
N MET A 158 3.77 4.16 -0.63
CA MET A 158 4.67 5.17 -1.20
C MET A 158 5.74 4.55 -2.10
N ALA A 159 6.24 3.35 -1.75
CA ALA A 159 7.22 2.62 -2.56
C ALA A 159 6.70 2.29 -3.96
N VAL A 160 5.38 2.13 -4.14
CA VAL A 160 4.77 1.97 -5.49
C VAL A 160 4.95 3.25 -6.31
N GLY A 161 4.66 4.42 -5.74
CA GLY A 161 4.85 5.72 -6.41
C GLY A 161 6.31 5.95 -6.78
N PHE A 162 7.25 5.70 -5.86
CA PHE A 162 8.67 5.81 -6.15
C PHE A 162 9.14 4.82 -7.22
N ALA A 163 8.59 3.59 -7.25
CA ALA A 163 8.89 2.62 -8.30
C ALA A 163 8.43 3.11 -9.68
N ASP A 164 7.30 3.82 -9.76
CA ASP A 164 6.78 4.40 -11.00
C ASP A 164 7.62 5.60 -11.48
N GLU A 165 8.15 6.42 -10.58
CA GLU A 165 9.09 7.49 -10.93
C GLU A 165 10.43 6.92 -11.40
N TYR A 166 10.98 5.93 -10.68
CA TYR A 166 12.25 5.31 -11.02
C TYR A 166 12.20 4.59 -12.38
N THR A 167 11.21 3.70 -12.55
CA THR A 167 10.28 3.78 -13.68
C THR A 167 10.66 4.60 -14.92
N ALA A 168 10.00 5.74 -14.97
CA ALA A 168 10.10 6.77 -15.98
C ALA A 168 11.52 7.34 -16.11
N TRP A 169 12.20 7.60 -14.99
CA TRP A 169 13.57 8.11 -15.01
C TRP A 169 14.54 7.19 -15.76
N ARG A 170 14.46 5.87 -15.50
CA ARG A 170 15.31 4.88 -16.17
C ARG A 170 14.97 4.72 -17.65
N ALA A 171 13.70 4.89 -18.01
CA ALA A 171 13.28 4.85 -19.42
C ALA A 171 13.79 6.08 -20.19
N ALA A 172 13.89 7.23 -19.52
CA ALA A 172 14.46 8.46 -20.09
C ALA A 172 16.00 8.44 -20.19
N ASN A 173 16.67 7.61 -19.38
CA ASN A 173 18.13 7.49 -19.33
C ASN A 173 18.56 6.03 -19.57
N PRO A 174 18.41 5.49 -20.80
CA PRO A 174 18.97 4.19 -21.14
C PRO A 174 20.49 4.26 -21.09
N ALA A 175 21.09 3.32 -20.33
CA ALA A 175 22.54 3.16 -20.24
C ALA A 175 23.15 2.66 -21.56
#